data_AF-A0A8S3ATW1-F1
#
_entry.id   AF-A0A8S3ATW1-F1
#
_cell.length_a   1.000
_cell.length_b   1.000
_cell.length_c   1.000
_cell.angle_alpha   90.00
_cell.angle_beta   90.00
_cell.angle_gamma   90.00
#
_symmetry.space_group_name_H-M   'P 1'
#
loop_
_entity.id
_entity.type
_entity.pdbx_description
1 polymer ?
#
loop_
_entity_poly.entity_id
_entity_poly.type
_entity_poly.pdbx_seq_one_letter_code
_entity_poly.pdbx_strand_id
1 'polypeptide(L)'
;MAATNYVVTVQRPTLVTALATGYFTSPTEFNLIVAKNTHFEIYIIGSEGLKLVKDVCLYGRINILKCFRLSNMNEDVMFILTEKNHGMILDCRKADNDQYEILTKYHGLLKDTGRRSIRSPICTIDTKHGLILLRLLEGIIKVIYLKDLCSIETSSKTLEAYNIKIDEQNIIDIQFLTDHQKPTFIILHTRKPEWYYLSDTEPEEYFLHTYEIDLKERVLSRLSWKEKITISEASFLIPIGKYEFSCIVIGRNSIGIWKENGQRLNVESPLLEVMLDS
;
A
#
# COMPACT_ATOMS: atom_id res chain seq x y z
N MET A 1 3.78 -46.44 -12.33
CA MET A 1 4.46 -46.10 -11.06
C MET A 1 4.29 -44.62 -10.81
N ALA A 2 3.88 -44.21 -9.62
CA ALA A 2 3.85 -42.79 -9.26
C ALA A 2 5.28 -42.31 -9.00
N ALA A 3 5.66 -41.16 -9.56
CA ALA A 3 6.97 -40.56 -9.31
C ALA A 3 6.97 -39.90 -7.92
N THR A 4 7.96 -40.21 -7.09
CA THR A 4 8.24 -39.53 -5.82
C THR A 4 9.43 -38.59 -6.02
N ASN A 5 9.23 -37.31 -5.74
CA ASN A 5 10.25 -36.28 -5.92
C ASN A 5 10.59 -35.61 -4.58
N TYR A 6 11.85 -35.21 -4.43
CA TYR A 6 12.33 -34.38 -3.32
C TYR A 6 12.86 -33.06 -3.89
N VAL A 7 12.37 -31.94 -3.37
CA VAL A 7 12.74 -30.60 -3.84
C VAL A 7 13.29 -29.82 -2.65
N VAL A 8 14.49 -29.26 -2.80
CA VAL A 8 15.17 -28.49 -1.76
C VAL A 8 15.77 -27.22 -2.34
N THR A 9 15.79 -26.15 -1.54
CA THR A 9 16.39 -24.87 -1.91
C THR A 9 17.88 -24.90 -1.64
N VAL A 10 18.71 -24.83 -2.69
CA VAL A 10 20.18 -24.72 -2.56
C VAL A 10 20.58 -23.27 -2.22
N GLN A 11 19.98 -22.30 -2.91
CA GLN A 11 20.22 -20.87 -2.70
C GLN A 11 18.89 -20.17 -2.46
N ARG A 12 18.80 -19.38 -1.39
CA ARG A 12 17.60 -18.58 -1.10
C ARG A 12 17.43 -17.45 -2.14
N PRO A 13 16.18 -17.03 -2.41
CA PRO A 13 15.92 -15.90 -3.32
C PRO A 13 16.72 -14.66 -2.91
N THR A 14 17.42 -14.04 -3.86
CA THR A 14 18.25 -12.85 -3.60
C THR A 14 17.59 -11.55 -4.07
N LEU A 15 16.60 -11.63 -4.95
CA LEU A 15 15.85 -10.48 -5.46
C LEU A 15 15.06 -9.82 -4.32
N VAL A 16 15.29 -8.53 -4.12
CA VAL A 16 14.48 -7.69 -3.21
C VAL A 16 13.16 -7.35 -3.91
N THR A 17 12.04 -7.75 -3.30
CA THR A 17 10.69 -7.57 -3.87
C THR A 17 9.90 -6.46 -3.17
N ALA A 18 10.20 -6.19 -1.91
CA ALA A 18 9.61 -5.06 -1.18
C ALA A 18 10.54 -4.60 -0.05
N LEU A 19 10.38 -3.35 0.35
CA LEU A 19 11.13 -2.72 1.44
C LEU A 19 10.13 -2.00 2.35
N ALA A 20 10.44 -1.97 3.64
CA ALA A 20 9.77 -1.11 4.59
C ALA A 20 10.80 -0.56 5.59
N THR A 21 10.52 0.61 6.14
CA THR A 21 11.36 1.24 7.17
C THR A 21 10.47 1.71 8.30
N GLY A 22 10.99 1.71 9.52
CA GLY A 22 10.22 2.09 10.70
C GLY A 22 10.93 1.68 11.98
N TYR A 23 10.21 1.78 13.10
CA TYR A 23 10.69 1.44 14.45
C TYR A 23 9.97 0.17 14.91
N PHE A 24 10.29 -0.93 14.23
CA PHE A 24 9.61 -2.22 14.36
C PHE A 24 10.19 -3.05 15.51
N THR A 25 11.50 -2.98 15.76
CA THR A 25 12.15 -3.78 16.81
C THR A 25 12.11 -3.13 18.18
N SER A 26 11.99 -1.81 18.23
CA SER A 26 11.80 -0.99 19.44
C SER A 26 11.39 0.44 19.06
N PRO A 27 10.96 1.30 20.00
CA PRO A 27 10.55 2.67 19.70
C PRO A 27 11.70 3.59 19.30
N THR A 28 12.95 3.16 19.51
CA THR A 28 14.16 3.98 19.37
C THR A 28 15.13 3.45 18.31
N GLU A 29 15.06 2.17 17.96
CA GLU A 29 15.90 1.58 16.91
C GLU A 29 15.20 1.71 15.56
N PHE A 30 15.84 2.43 14.63
CA PHE A 30 15.33 2.55 13.27
C PHE A 30 15.72 1.33 12.43
N ASN A 31 14.74 0.72 11.77
CA ASN A 31 14.88 -0.52 11.03
C ASN A 31 14.75 -0.34 9.52
N LEU A 32 15.49 -1.18 8.80
CA LEU A 32 15.24 -1.51 7.40
C LEU A 32 14.76 -2.95 7.32
N ILE A 33 13.59 -3.16 6.72
CA ILE A 33 12.99 -4.48 6.51
C ILE A 33 13.05 -4.79 5.01
N VAL A 34 13.65 -5.92 4.66
CA VAL A 34 13.91 -6.32 3.27
C VAL A 34 13.19 -7.62 2.97
N ALA A 35 12.14 -7.57 2.14
CA ALA A 35 11.47 -8.76 1.65
C ALA A 35 12.17 -9.32 0.41
N LYS A 36 12.47 -10.61 0.44
CA LYS A 36 13.07 -11.39 -0.64
C LYS A 36 12.19 -12.59 -0.95
N ASN A 37 11.13 -12.35 -1.72
CA ASN A 37 10.16 -13.35 -2.15
C ASN A 37 9.48 -14.09 -0.98
N THR A 38 10.05 -15.19 -0.47
CA THR A 38 9.46 -16.05 0.57
C THR A 38 10.01 -15.82 1.98
N HIS A 39 10.87 -14.83 2.17
CA HIS A 39 11.40 -14.46 3.49
C HIS A 39 11.61 -12.95 3.56
N PHE A 40 11.77 -12.43 4.77
CA PHE A 40 12.19 -11.05 4.98
C PHE A 40 13.26 -10.97 6.07
N GLU A 41 14.15 -10.01 5.91
CA GLU A 41 15.24 -9.70 6.81
C GLU A 41 14.94 -8.38 7.53
N ILE A 42 15.28 -8.31 8.82
CA ILE A 42 15.15 -7.10 9.64
C ILE A 42 16.55 -6.65 10.00
N TYR A 43 16.88 -5.42 9.64
CA TYR A 43 18.13 -4.75 9.96
C TYR A 43 17.88 -3.59 10.91
N ILE A 44 18.79 -3.37 11.86
CA ILE A 44 18.91 -2.11 12.59
C ILE A 44 19.90 -1.23 11.84
N ILE A 45 19.54 0.04 11.65
CA ILE A 45 20.40 1.05 11.04
C ILE A 45 21.22 1.72 12.15
N GLY A 46 22.54 1.56 12.09
CA GLY A 46 23.49 2.20 13.00
C GLY A 46 24.55 3.02 12.25
N SER A 47 25.46 3.65 12.98
CA SER A 47 26.56 4.44 12.41
C SER A 47 27.48 3.63 11.50
N GLU A 48 27.69 2.36 11.82
CA GLU A 48 28.53 1.42 11.05
C GLU A 48 27.80 0.78 9.86
N GLY A 49 26.52 1.11 9.64
CA GLY A 49 25.69 0.56 8.57
C GLY A 49 24.56 -0.33 9.07
N LEU A 50 24.27 -1.40 8.33
CA LEU A 50 23.12 -2.29 8.56
C LEU A 50 23.51 -3.52 9.37
N LYS A 51 22.93 -3.67 10.57
CA LYS A 51 23.09 -4.86 11.40
C LYS A 51 21.87 -5.77 11.24
N LEU A 52 22.05 -6.95 10.63
CA LEU A 52 20.99 -7.96 10.55
C LEU A 52 20.66 -8.45 11.97
N VAL A 53 19.39 -8.37 12.35
CA VAL A 53 18.92 -8.84 13.66
C VAL A 53 17.93 -10.00 13.58
N LYS A 54 17.22 -10.16 12.46
CA LYS A 54 16.34 -11.30 12.24
C LYS A 54 16.18 -11.61 10.77
N ASP A 55 16.04 -12.90 10.46
CA ASP A 55 15.66 -13.42 9.15
C ASP A 55 14.49 -14.39 9.34
N VAL A 56 13.39 -14.14 8.64
CA VAL A 56 12.09 -14.78 8.87
C VAL A 56 11.55 -15.36 7.57
N CYS A 57 11.41 -16.68 7.53
CA CYS A 57 10.76 -17.39 6.43
C CYS A 57 9.23 -17.35 6.56
N LEU A 58 8.54 -17.20 5.43
CA LEU A 58 7.09 -17.27 5.33
C LEU A 58 6.67 -18.42 4.41
N TYR A 59 5.55 -19.06 4.72
CA TYR A 59 4.89 -20.04 3.85
C TYR A 59 4.07 -19.37 2.74
N GLY A 60 4.70 -18.48 1.99
CA GLY A 60 4.08 -17.73 0.90
C GLY A 60 5.04 -16.71 0.31
N ARG A 61 4.75 -16.27 -0.92
CA ARG A 61 5.48 -15.16 -1.55
C ARG A 61 4.90 -13.84 -1.06
N ILE A 62 5.75 -12.97 -0.54
CA ILE A 62 5.41 -11.63 -0.06
C ILE A 62 5.06 -10.76 -1.26
N ASN A 63 3.84 -10.23 -1.27
CA ASN A 63 3.32 -9.35 -2.31
C ASN A 63 3.25 -7.90 -1.81
N ILE A 64 2.80 -7.70 -0.58
CA ILE A 64 2.76 -6.38 0.07
C ILE A 64 3.47 -6.47 1.41
N LEU A 65 4.30 -5.47 1.69
CA LEU A 65 5.01 -5.26 2.95
C LEU A 65 4.83 -3.79 3.36
N LYS A 66 4.27 -3.54 4.54
CA LYS A 66 4.15 -2.19 5.12
C LYS A 66 4.53 -2.22 6.59
N CYS A 67 5.32 -1.24 7.01
CA CYS A 67 5.63 -0.97 8.42
C CYS A 67 4.96 0.35 8.80
N PHE A 68 4.21 0.38 9.90
CA PHE A 68 3.43 1.55 10.30
C PHE A 68 3.15 1.55 11.80
N ARG A 69 2.87 2.73 12.34
CA ARG A 69 2.47 2.91 13.74
C ARG A 69 1.06 3.47 13.81
N LEU A 70 0.17 2.79 14.53
CA LEU A 70 -1.13 3.35 14.87
C LEU A 70 -0.99 4.42 15.96
N SER A 71 -1.92 5.36 15.99
CA SER A 71 -1.90 6.48 16.95
C SER A 71 -1.90 6.06 18.43
N ASN A 72 -2.38 4.85 18.73
CA ASN A 72 -2.43 4.26 20.08
C ASN A 72 -1.23 3.34 20.40
N MET A 73 -0.22 3.26 19.53
CA MET A 73 0.93 2.35 19.68
C MET A 73 2.25 3.11 19.87
N ASN A 74 3.19 2.49 20.60
CA ASN A 74 4.53 3.03 20.82
C ASN A 74 5.58 2.47 19.86
N GLU A 75 5.30 1.32 19.27
CA GLU A 75 6.16 0.59 18.34
C GLU A 75 5.40 0.39 17.03
N ASP A 76 6.15 0.23 15.95
CA ASP A 76 5.56 -0.04 14.65
C ASP A 76 5.14 -1.51 14.57
N VAL A 77 4.09 -1.76 13.80
CA VAL A 77 3.68 -3.11 13.39
C VAL A 77 3.89 -3.28 11.90
N MET A 78 3.90 -4.54 11.47
CA MET A 78 4.09 -4.88 10.07
C MET A 78 2.85 -5.55 9.50
N PHE A 79 2.32 -5.01 8.40
CA PHE A 79 1.33 -5.70 7.58
C PHE A 79 2.01 -6.42 6.42
N ILE A 80 1.71 -7.71 6.27
CA ILE A 80 2.15 -8.52 5.13
C ILE A 80 0.92 -9.10 4.43
N LEU A 81 0.90 -9.00 3.09
CA LEU A 81 -0.01 -9.75 2.23
C LEU A 81 0.80 -10.66 1.31
N THR A 82 0.44 -11.95 1.26
CA THR A 82 1.04 -12.90 0.33
C THR A 82 0.34 -12.91 -1.04
N GLU A 83 0.96 -13.47 -2.07
CA GLU A 83 0.32 -13.66 -3.40
C GLU A 83 -0.96 -14.52 -3.35
N LYS A 84 -1.09 -15.38 -2.34
CA LYS A 84 -2.28 -16.19 -2.08
C LYS A 84 -3.32 -15.48 -1.21
N ASN A 85 -3.13 -14.19 -0.94
CA ASN A 85 -3.98 -13.32 -0.12
C ASN A 85 -4.09 -13.74 1.35
N HIS A 86 -3.10 -14.46 1.90
CA HIS A 86 -2.96 -14.52 3.36
C HIS A 86 -2.43 -13.17 3.84
N GLY A 87 -3.25 -12.46 4.61
CA GLY A 87 -2.89 -11.23 5.29
C GLY A 87 -2.51 -11.49 6.73
N MET A 88 -1.51 -10.77 7.25
CA MET A 88 -1.10 -10.86 8.65
C MET A 88 -0.60 -9.52 9.17
N ILE A 89 -0.84 -9.27 10.46
CA ILE A 89 -0.24 -8.20 11.24
C ILE A 89 0.78 -8.84 12.18
N LEU A 90 2.03 -8.44 12.02
CA LEU A 90 3.15 -8.92 12.82
C LEU A 90 3.62 -7.83 13.77
N ASP A 91 4.06 -8.25 14.93
CA ASP A 91 4.70 -7.46 15.96
C ASP A 91 6.07 -8.08 16.27
N CYS A 92 6.99 -7.30 16.84
CA CYS A 92 8.31 -7.77 17.21
C CYS A 92 8.57 -7.48 18.68
N ARG A 93 8.82 -8.54 19.44
CA ARG A 93 9.17 -8.45 20.85
C ARG A 93 10.62 -8.85 21.07
N LYS A 94 11.33 -8.16 21.95
CA LYS A 94 12.61 -8.64 22.48
C LYS A 94 12.35 -9.61 23.64
N ALA A 95 12.79 -10.85 23.51
CA ALA A 95 12.73 -11.86 24.56
C ALA A 95 13.84 -11.61 25.61
N ASP A 96 13.71 -12.26 26.77
CA ASP A 96 14.63 -12.07 27.92
C ASP A 96 16.09 -12.46 27.60
N ASN A 97 16.30 -13.28 26.57
CA ASN A 97 17.61 -13.69 26.05
C ASN A 97 18.19 -12.73 25.00
N ASP A 98 17.64 -11.52 24.89
CA ASP A 98 18.03 -10.48 23.92
C ASP A 98 17.76 -10.84 22.45
N GLN A 99 17.01 -11.91 22.18
CA GLN A 99 16.59 -12.30 20.83
C GLN A 99 15.28 -11.62 20.43
N TYR A 100 15.16 -11.26 19.14
CA TYR A 100 13.90 -10.77 18.59
C TYR A 100 12.97 -11.94 18.22
N GLU A 101 11.73 -11.88 18.70
CA GLU A 101 10.64 -12.80 18.40
C GLU A 101 9.56 -12.09 17.60
N ILE A 102 9.13 -12.73 16.51
CA ILE A 102 8.06 -12.20 15.66
C ILE A 102 6.75 -12.85 16.04
N LEU A 103 5.79 -12.02 16.47
CA LEU A 103 4.49 -12.43 16.95
C LEU A 103 3.44 -12.12 15.88
N THR A 104 2.60 -13.10 15.57
CA THR A 104 1.44 -12.88 14.70
C THR A 104 0.28 -12.37 15.53
N LYS A 105 -0.03 -11.07 15.43
CA LYS A 105 -1.17 -10.45 16.14
C LYS A 105 -2.48 -10.78 15.45
N TYR A 106 -2.50 -10.67 14.13
CA TYR A 106 -3.66 -11.01 13.31
C TYR A 106 -3.24 -11.83 12.11
N HIS A 107 -4.06 -12.79 11.70
CA HIS A 107 -3.89 -13.47 10.43
C HIS A 107 -5.24 -13.88 9.83
N GLY A 108 -5.31 -13.96 8.50
CA GLY A 108 -6.53 -14.37 7.82
C GLY A 108 -6.35 -14.53 6.33
N LEU A 109 -7.26 -15.26 5.70
CA LEU A 109 -7.33 -15.35 4.24
C LEU A 109 -8.26 -14.24 3.72
N LEU A 110 -7.68 -13.26 3.02
CA LEU A 110 -8.39 -12.10 2.47
C LEU A 110 -8.84 -12.33 1.02
N LYS A 111 -9.22 -13.57 0.69
CA LYS A 111 -9.63 -13.96 -0.66
C LYS A 111 -11.13 -13.73 -0.82
N ASP A 112 -11.51 -13.03 -1.89
CA ASP A 112 -12.91 -12.93 -2.32
C ASP A 112 -13.12 -13.56 -3.70
N THR A 113 -14.38 -13.78 -4.04
CA THR A 113 -14.83 -14.13 -5.39
C THR A 113 -15.04 -12.86 -6.22
N GLY A 114 -14.38 -12.77 -7.37
CA GLY A 114 -14.57 -11.67 -8.31
C GLY A 114 -13.45 -11.61 -9.34
N ARG A 115 -13.54 -10.62 -10.23
CA ARG A 115 -12.52 -10.40 -11.25
C ARG A 115 -11.27 -9.80 -10.60
N ARG A 116 -10.16 -10.53 -10.68
CA ARG A 116 -8.86 -10.01 -10.28
C ARG A 116 -8.54 -8.79 -11.13
N SER A 117 -8.07 -7.74 -10.48
CA SER A 117 -7.57 -6.59 -11.20
C SER A 117 -6.37 -6.98 -12.04
N ILE A 118 -6.29 -6.42 -13.26
CA ILE A 118 -5.15 -6.62 -14.14
C ILE A 118 -3.86 -5.99 -13.58
N ARG A 119 -3.99 -5.01 -12.68
CA ARG A 119 -2.87 -4.30 -12.06
C ARG A 119 -2.45 -5.00 -10.76
N SER A 120 -1.19 -4.79 -10.35
CA SER A 120 -0.69 -5.29 -9.06
C SER A 120 -1.57 -4.82 -7.90
N PRO A 121 -1.68 -5.60 -6.82
CA PRO A 121 -2.39 -5.18 -5.62
C PRO A 121 -1.87 -3.86 -5.05
N ILE A 122 -2.79 -3.01 -4.59
CA ILE A 122 -2.45 -1.76 -3.87
C ILE A 122 -2.79 -1.94 -2.40
N CYS A 123 -1.95 -1.39 -1.53
CA CYS A 123 -2.20 -1.26 -0.10
C CYS A 123 -1.81 0.15 0.36
N THR A 124 -2.77 0.84 0.97
CA THR A 124 -2.54 2.11 1.66
C THR A 124 -3.09 2.04 3.08
N ILE A 125 -2.50 2.80 4.00
CA ILE A 125 -2.75 2.72 5.44
C ILE A 125 -3.05 4.10 5.99
N ASP A 126 -4.14 4.20 6.74
CA ASP A 126 -4.49 5.36 7.55
C ASP A 126 -4.14 5.05 9.01
N THR A 127 -3.02 5.60 9.47
CA THR A 127 -2.52 5.39 10.83
C THR A 127 -3.35 6.13 11.88
N LYS A 128 -4.04 7.21 11.50
CA LYS A 128 -4.87 8.00 12.40
C LYS A 128 -6.14 7.26 12.77
N HIS A 129 -6.81 6.68 11.76
CA HIS A 129 -8.06 5.95 11.95
C HIS A 129 -7.88 4.43 12.01
N GLY A 130 -6.67 3.92 11.85
CA GLY A 130 -6.37 2.48 11.96
C GLY A 130 -6.96 1.64 10.84
N LEU A 131 -6.88 2.11 9.60
CA LEU A 131 -7.45 1.42 8.44
C LEU A 131 -6.38 0.99 7.47
N ILE A 132 -6.57 -0.19 6.87
CA ILE A 132 -5.82 -0.63 5.70
C ILE A 132 -6.81 -0.81 4.56
N LEU A 133 -6.54 -0.17 3.43
CA LEU A 133 -7.28 -0.38 2.19
C LEU A 133 -6.49 -1.24 1.25
N LEU A 134 -7.15 -2.22 0.66
CA LEU A 134 -6.60 -3.13 -0.33
C LEU A 134 -7.43 -3.09 -1.61
N ARG A 135 -6.76 -2.86 -2.74
CA ARG A 135 -7.34 -3.10 -4.07
C ARG A 135 -6.79 -4.39 -4.63
N LEU A 136 -7.57 -5.47 -4.47
CA LEU A 136 -7.23 -6.82 -4.96
C LEU A 136 -8.05 -7.20 -6.21
N LEU A 137 -9.29 -6.71 -6.28
CA LEU A 137 -10.26 -6.98 -7.33
C LEU A 137 -10.70 -5.68 -7.98
N GLU A 138 -11.30 -5.78 -9.17
CA GLU A 138 -11.93 -4.63 -9.83
C GLU A 138 -13.24 -4.25 -9.13
N GLY A 139 -13.49 -2.95 -8.95
CA GLY A 139 -14.74 -2.42 -8.38
C GLY A 139 -14.95 -2.72 -6.89
N ILE A 140 -13.91 -3.18 -6.18
CA ILE A 140 -13.97 -3.48 -4.75
C ILE A 140 -12.76 -2.88 -4.04
N ILE A 141 -13.03 -2.10 -2.98
CA ILE A 141 -12.05 -1.73 -1.97
C ILE A 141 -12.28 -2.61 -0.76
N LYS A 142 -11.28 -3.42 -0.40
CA LYS A 142 -11.31 -4.21 0.84
C LYS A 142 -10.74 -3.36 1.97
N VAL A 143 -11.47 -3.30 3.07
CA VAL A 143 -11.14 -2.51 4.26
C VAL A 143 -10.86 -3.44 5.42
N ILE A 144 -9.68 -3.28 6.04
CA ILE A 144 -9.33 -3.88 7.32
C ILE A 144 -9.35 -2.76 8.34
N TYR A 145 -10.07 -2.95 9.44
CA TYR A 145 -10.16 -1.97 10.52
C TYR A 145 -9.47 -2.51 11.77
N LEU A 146 -8.39 -1.85 12.19
CA LEU A 146 -7.49 -2.25 13.26
C LEU A 146 -7.77 -1.51 14.57
N LYS A 147 -9.03 -1.10 14.82
CA LYS A 147 -9.41 -0.29 15.97
C LYS A 147 -8.92 -0.85 17.31
N ASP A 148 -8.99 -2.18 17.45
CA ASP A 148 -8.70 -2.89 18.69
C ASP A 148 -7.27 -3.47 18.71
N LEU A 149 -6.41 -3.09 17.77
CA LEU A 149 -5.01 -3.51 17.78
C LEU A 149 -4.30 -2.82 18.96
N CYS A 150 -3.90 -3.61 19.94
CA CYS A 150 -3.18 -3.18 21.13
C CYS A 150 -1.85 -3.94 21.25
N SER A 151 -0.81 -3.28 21.77
CA SER A 151 0.53 -3.85 21.92
C SER A 151 0.58 -5.06 22.88
N ILE A 152 -0.35 -5.16 23.82
CA ILE A 152 -0.26 -6.10 24.95
C ILE A 152 -0.83 -7.50 24.64
N GLU A 153 -1.64 -7.65 23.59
CA GLU A 153 -2.28 -8.93 23.32
C GLU A 153 -1.30 -9.96 22.75
N THR A 154 -1.22 -11.12 23.38
CA THR A 154 -0.34 -12.24 23.00
C THR A 154 -1.04 -13.30 22.14
N SER A 155 -2.37 -13.36 22.14
CA SER A 155 -3.11 -14.30 21.31
C SER A 155 -3.34 -13.75 19.91
N SER A 156 -3.10 -14.59 18.90
CA SER A 156 -3.40 -14.25 17.52
C SER A 156 -4.91 -14.22 17.29
N LYS A 157 -5.40 -13.16 16.67
CA LYS A 157 -6.81 -13.00 16.28
C LYS A 157 -7.01 -13.20 14.78
N THR A 158 -8.23 -13.46 14.37
CA THR A 158 -8.60 -13.48 12.95
C THR A 158 -8.53 -12.07 12.38
N LEU A 159 -7.85 -11.91 11.24
CA LEU A 159 -7.82 -10.65 10.51
C LEU A 159 -9.14 -10.46 9.76
N GLU A 160 -10.03 -9.67 10.34
CA GLU A 160 -11.33 -9.35 9.74
C GLU A 160 -11.23 -8.22 8.71
N ALA A 161 -11.95 -8.38 7.61
CA ALA A 161 -12.04 -7.39 6.56
C ALA A 161 -13.44 -7.40 5.95
N TYR A 162 -13.87 -6.26 5.43
CA TYR A 162 -15.11 -6.13 4.67
C TYR A 162 -14.86 -5.44 3.34
N ASN A 163 -15.77 -5.62 2.40
CA ASN A 163 -15.64 -5.08 1.05
C ASN A 163 -16.62 -3.92 0.89
N ILE A 164 -16.15 -2.81 0.33
CA ILE A 164 -17.00 -1.72 -0.14
C ILE A 164 -16.89 -1.66 -1.66
N LYS A 165 -18.03 -1.54 -2.34
CA LYS A 165 -18.08 -1.37 -3.80
C LYS A 165 -17.63 0.02 -4.18
N ILE A 166 -16.92 0.12 -5.30
CA ILE A 166 -16.50 1.38 -5.91
C ILE A 166 -16.80 1.30 -7.42
N ASP A 167 -17.23 2.41 -8.00
CA ASP A 167 -17.64 2.47 -9.41
C ASP A 167 -16.42 2.36 -10.35
N GLU A 168 -15.28 2.86 -9.92
CA GLU A 168 -14.04 2.84 -10.69
C GLU A 168 -13.40 1.43 -10.71
N GLN A 169 -13.40 0.81 -11.88
CA GLN A 169 -12.86 -0.54 -12.06
C GLN A 169 -11.33 -0.56 -12.27
N ASN A 170 -10.78 0.39 -13.03
CA ASN A 170 -9.35 0.43 -13.39
C ASN A 170 -8.58 1.44 -12.53
N ILE A 171 -8.52 1.16 -11.22
CA ILE A 171 -7.78 1.96 -10.25
C ILE A 171 -6.28 1.68 -10.38
N ILE A 172 -5.51 2.73 -10.63
CA ILE A 172 -4.07 2.74 -10.84
C ILE A 172 -3.33 2.85 -9.51
N ASP A 173 -3.72 3.81 -8.66
CA ASP A 173 -3.12 4.05 -7.35
C ASP A 173 -4.15 4.57 -6.34
N ILE A 174 -3.90 4.36 -5.05
CA ILE A 174 -4.77 4.76 -3.93
C ILE A 174 -3.90 5.27 -2.79
N GLN A 175 -4.20 6.46 -2.27
CA GLN A 175 -3.51 7.01 -1.10
C GLN A 175 -4.47 7.66 -0.13
N PHE A 176 -4.27 7.44 1.17
CA PHE A 176 -4.94 8.23 2.18
C PHE A 176 -4.44 9.68 2.17
N LEU A 177 -5.37 10.62 2.33
CA LEU A 177 -5.08 12.02 2.56
C LEU A 177 -4.94 12.24 4.08
N THR A 178 -4.03 13.11 4.48
CA THR A 178 -3.82 13.41 5.91
C THR A 178 -4.84 14.42 6.41
N ASP A 179 -4.89 14.62 7.72
CA ASP A 179 -5.59 15.74 8.38
C ASP A 179 -7.12 15.81 8.26
N HIS A 180 -7.77 14.86 7.60
CA HIS A 180 -9.23 14.74 7.61
C HIS A 180 -9.76 14.16 8.93
N GLN A 181 -10.96 14.60 9.34
CA GLN A 181 -11.66 14.11 10.53
C GLN A 181 -12.24 12.71 10.34
N LYS A 182 -12.59 12.38 9.09
CA LYS A 182 -13.01 11.06 8.68
C LYS A 182 -11.93 10.46 7.77
N PRO A 183 -11.87 9.13 7.63
CA PRO A 183 -10.91 8.50 6.73
C PRO A 183 -11.20 8.90 5.30
N THR A 184 -10.26 9.62 4.69
CA THR A 184 -10.40 10.15 3.33
C THR A 184 -9.23 9.67 2.50
N PHE A 185 -9.51 9.12 1.34
CA PHE A 185 -8.50 8.68 0.39
C PHE A 185 -8.79 9.19 -1.00
N ILE A 186 -7.73 9.34 -1.76
CA ILE A 186 -7.76 9.72 -3.17
C ILE A 186 -7.40 8.51 -4.01
N ILE A 187 -8.06 8.40 -5.16
CA ILE A 187 -7.76 7.40 -6.17
C ILE A 187 -7.30 8.07 -7.47
N LEU A 188 -6.29 7.46 -8.09
CA LEU A 188 -5.96 7.66 -9.49
C LEU A 188 -6.52 6.48 -10.26
N HIS A 189 -7.35 6.73 -11.25
CA HIS A 189 -7.92 5.69 -12.09
C HIS A 189 -8.01 6.13 -13.54
N THR A 190 -8.23 5.16 -14.42
CA THR A 190 -8.45 5.44 -15.83
C THR A 190 -9.77 4.86 -16.32
N ARG A 191 -10.36 5.54 -17.29
CA ARG A 191 -11.53 5.09 -18.02
C ARG A 191 -11.27 5.23 -19.51
N LYS A 192 -11.72 4.25 -20.29
CA LYS A 192 -11.76 4.36 -21.75
C LYS A 192 -12.78 5.44 -22.14
N PRO A 193 -12.43 6.42 -22.99
CA PRO A 193 -13.39 7.41 -23.42
C PRO A 193 -14.54 6.74 -24.17
N GLU A 194 -15.72 7.35 -24.17
CA GLU A 194 -16.91 6.74 -24.79
C GLU A 194 -16.73 6.50 -26.29
N TRP A 195 -15.97 7.37 -26.96
CA TRP A 195 -15.63 7.24 -28.38
C TRP A 195 -14.56 6.18 -28.67
N TYR A 196 -13.96 5.54 -27.66
CA TYR A 196 -12.93 4.49 -27.84
C TYR A 196 -13.37 3.39 -28.80
N TYR A 197 -14.63 2.95 -28.71
CA TYR A 197 -15.16 1.89 -29.56
C TYR A 197 -15.26 2.26 -31.05
N LEU A 198 -14.97 3.53 -31.39
CA LEU A 198 -15.03 4.09 -32.74
C LEU A 198 -13.64 4.48 -33.28
N SER A 199 -12.54 4.19 -32.56
CA SER A 199 -11.18 4.55 -32.97
C SER A 199 -10.22 3.36 -32.98
N ASP A 200 -9.27 3.37 -33.91
CA ASP A 200 -8.14 2.42 -33.94
C ASP A 200 -7.06 2.72 -32.89
N THR A 201 -7.20 3.82 -32.14
CA THR A 201 -6.32 4.17 -31.04
C THR A 201 -6.84 3.61 -29.72
N GLU A 202 -5.94 3.34 -28.77
CA GLU A 202 -6.28 2.97 -27.38
C GLU A 202 -6.05 4.13 -26.39
N PRO A 203 -6.83 5.23 -26.47
CA PRO A 203 -6.73 6.32 -25.53
C PRO A 203 -7.20 5.88 -24.13
N GLU A 204 -6.41 6.22 -23.12
CA GLU A 204 -6.79 6.17 -21.71
C GLU A 204 -6.96 7.60 -21.18
N GLU A 205 -8.10 7.87 -20.55
CA GLU A 205 -8.30 9.12 -19.82
C GLU A 205 -8.08 8.89 -18.33
N TYR A 206 -7.34 9.78 -17.68
CA TYR A 206 -6.98 9.68 -16.27
C TYR A 206 -7.83 10.62 -15.42
N PHE A 207 -8.19 10.17 -14.23
CA PHE A 207 -9.07 10.90 -13.33
C PHE A 207 -8.60 10.76 -11.89
N LEU A 208 -8.80 11.83 -11.13
CA LEU A 208 -8.65 11.84 -9.68
C LEU A 208 -10.03 11.96 -9.04
N HIS A 209 -10.36 11.03 -8.14
CA HIS A 209 -11.54 11.14 -7.27
C HIS A 209 -11.13 10.96 -5.82
N THR A 210 -11.80 11.71 -4.94
CA THR A 210 -11.63 11.57 -3.50
C THR A 210 -12.87 10.96 -2.88
N TYR A 211 -12.65 10.06 -1.92
CA TYR A 211 -13.68 9.34 -1.20
C TYR A 211 -13.47 9.47 0.30
N GLU A 212 -14.56 9.66 1.01
CA GLU A 212 -14.65 9.53 2.46
C GLU A 212 -15.30 8.19 2.81
N ILE A 213 -14.76 7.50 3.83
CA ILE A 213 -15.31 6.23 4.31
C ILE A 213 -16.23 6.49 5.51
N ASP A 214 -17.49 6.07 5.41
CA ASP A 214 -18.33 5.91 6.59
C ASP A 214 -18.08 4.53 7.22
N LEU A 215 -17.41 4.51 8.37
CA LEU A 215 -17.06 3.27 9.07
C LEU A 215 -18.26 2.54 9.68
N LYS A 216 -19.35 3.24 9.96
CA LYS A 216 -20.56 2.65 10.55
C LYS A 216 -21.39 1.98 9.47
N GLU A 217 -21.67 2.73 8.40
CA GLU A 217 -22.50 2.27 7.29
C GLU A 217 -21.71 1.43 6.27
N ARG A 218 -20.37 1.45 6.34
CA ARG A 218 -19.46 0.74 5.43
C ARG A 218 -19.69 1.13 3.97
N VAL A 219 -19.88 2.43 3.73
CA VAL A 219 -20.10 3.01 2.40
C VAL A 219 -19.06 4.06 2.07
N LEU A 220 -18.82 4.25 0.78
CA LEU A 220 -17.97 5.32 0.26
C LEU A 220 -18.84 6.52 -0.11
N SER A 221 -18.49 7.69 0.41
CA SER A 221 -19.08 8.97 0.02
C SER A 221 -18.10 9.70 -0.86
N ARG A 222 -18.48 9.97 -2.11
CA ARG A 222 -17.62 10.67 -3.06
C ARG A 222 -17.60 12.17 -2.76
N LEU A 223 -16.41 12.76 -2.74
CA LEU A 223 -16.21 14.20 -2.54
C LEU A 223 -16.17 14.96 -3.89
N SER A 224 -16.60 16.23 -3.86
CA SER A 224 -17.18 16.96 -5.00
C SER A 224 -16.24 17.36 -6.13
N TRP A 225 -14.92 17.16 -6.02
CA TRP A 225 -14.01 17.52 -7.09
C TRP A 225 -13.75 16.32 -8.00
N LYS A 226 -14.27 16.38 -9.22
CA LYS A 226 -14.04 15.42 -10.30
C LYS A 226 -13.12 16.09 -11.31
N GLU A 227 -11.87 15.67 -11.36
CA GLU A 227 -10.93 16.23 -12.33
C GLU A 227 -10.41 15.14 -13.27
N LYS A 228 -10.78 15.26 -14.55
CA LYS A 228 -10.03 14.63 -15.62
C LYS A 228 -8.67 15.31 -15.64
N ILE A 229 -7.60 14.55 -15.49
CA ILE A 229 -6.25 15.11 -15.47
C ILE A 229 -5.63 15.05 -16.87
N THR A 230 -4.85 16.06 -17.21
CA THR A 230 -4.14 16.16 -18.51
C THR A 230 -2.76 15.49 -18.49
N ILE A 231 -2.43 14.75 -17.42
CA ILE A 231 -1.16 14.02 -17.33
C ILE A 231 -1.28 12.74 -18.13
N SER A 232 -0.41 12.62 -19.15
CA SER A 232 -0.30 11.42 -19.97
C SER A 232 0.38 10.30 -19.18
N GLU A 233 -0.16 9.08 -19.29
CA GLU A 233 0.35 7.87 -18.65
C GLU A 233 0.57 8.07 -17.13
N ALA A 234 -0.41 8.68 -16.45
CA ALA A 234 -0.36 8.87 -15.01
C ALA A 234 -0.28 7.53 -14.27
N SER A 235 0.73 7.37 -13.40
CA SER A 235 1.06 6.07 -12.80
C SER A 235 1.21 6.09 -11.28
N PHE A 236 1.55 7.23 -10.67
CA PHE A 236 1.77 7.34 -9.24
C PHE A 236 1.00 8.48 -8.61
N LEU A 237 0.55 8.24 -7.37
CA LEU A 237 -0.09 9.21 -6.51
C LEU A 237 0.71 9.34 -5.21
N ILE A 238 1.08 10.56 -4.84
CA ILE A 238 1.84 10.83 -3.61
C ILE A 238 1.04 11.84 -2.77
N PRO A 239 0.56 11.49 -1.57
CA PRO A 239 -0.16 12.43 -0.71
C PRO A 239 0.82 13.44 -0.10
N ILE A 240 0.44 14.72 -0.05
CA ILE A 240 1.25 15.78 0.57
C ILE A 240 0.61 16.14 1.91
N GLY A 241 1.21 15.70 3.01
CA GLY A 241 0.54 15.71 4.30
C GLY A 241 0.55 17.00 5.13
N LYS A 242 0.90 18.17 4.56
CA LYS A 242 1.18 19.38 5.37
C LYS A 242 0.87 20.76 4.75
N TYR A 243 0.20 20.85 3.60
CA TYR A 243 -0.01 22.13 2.91
C TYR A 243 -1.39 22.19 2.25
N GLU A 244 -1.76 23.32 1.64
CA GLU A 244 -2.99 23.48 0.82
C GLU A 244 -3.13 22.44 -0.34
N PHE A 245 -2.13 21.56 -0.52
CA PHE A 245 -2.02 20.55 -1.56
C PHE A 245 -2.43 19.18 -1.03
N SER A 246 -3.27 18.48 -1.78
CA SER A 246 -3.72 17.13 -1.44
C SER A 246 -2.75 16.06 -1.96
N CYS A 247 -2.24 16.21 -3.18
CA CYS A 247 -1.43 15.17 -3.81
C CYS A 247 -0.56 15.65 -4.99
N ILE A 248 0.44 14.84 -5.30
CA ILE A 248 1.23 14.88 -6.53
C ILE A 248 0.82 13.69 -7.39
N VAL A 249 0.59 13.93 -8.68
CA VAL A 249 0.47 12.87 -9.68
C VAL A 249 1.67 12.92 -10.61
N ILE A 250 2.28 11.76 -10.83
CA ILE A 250 3.39 11.57 -11.75
C ILE A 250 2.89 10.77 -12.93
N GLY A 251 3.12 11.28 -14.15
CA GLY A 251 2.99 10.54 -15.39
C GLY A 251 4.32 10.42 -16.11
N ARG A 252 4.27 9.98 -17.37
CA ARG A 252 5.48 9.64 -18.13
C ARG A 252 6.44 10.82 -18.32
N ASN A 253 5.90 11.99 -18.69
CA ASN A 253 6.69 13.18 -19.04
C ASN A 253 6.30 14.43 -18.24
N SER A 254 5.40 14.30 -17.27
CA SER A 254 4.88 15.44 -16.51
C SER A 254 4.51 15.06 -15.08
N ILE A 255 4.60 16.07 -14.22
CA ILE A 255 4.21 16.01 -12.82
C ILE A 255 3.16 17.10 -12.62
N GLY A 256 2.11 16.83 -11.86
CA GLY A 256 1.13 17.82 -11.48
C GLY A 256 0.85 17.77 -9.99
N ILE A 257 0.49 18.92 -9.43
CA ILE A 257 0.17 19.07 -8.03
C ILE A 257 -1.28 19.53 -7.94
N TRP A 258 -2.07 18.83 -7.14
CA TRP A 258 -3.47 19.14 -6.91
C TRP A 258 -3.69 19.58 -5.48
N LYS A 259 -4.55 20.58 -5.32
CA LYS A 259 -5.12 21.02 -4.04
C LYS A 259 -6.40 20.26 -3.73
N GLU A 260 -6.81 20.24 -2.46
CA GLU A 260 -8.08 19.63 -2.04
C GLU A 260 -9.31 20.25 -2.69
N ASN A 261 -9.23 21.52 -3.10
CA ASN A 261 -10.30 22.22 -3.82
C ASN A 261 -10.33 21.93 -5.34
N GLY A 262 -9.51 20.99 -5.83
CA GLY A 262 -9.39 20.68 -7.25
C GLY A 262 -8.62 21.74 -8.06
N GLN A 263 -7.95 22.69 -7.40
CA GLN A 263 -7.04 23.59 -8.11
C GLN A 263 -5.73 22.89 -8.40
N ARG A 264 -5.33 22.91 -9.68
CA ARG A 264 -4.02 22.46 -10.12
C ARG A 264 -3.01 23.58 -10.02
N LEU A 265 -1.85 23.30 -9.44
CA LEU A 265 -0.64 24.06 -9.75
C LEU A 265 0.04 23.42 -10.95
N ASN A 266 0.17 24.17 -12.03
CA ASN A 266 0.98 23.77 -13.15
C ASN A 266 2.44 23.81 -12.73
N VAL A 267 3.05 22.64 -12.54
CA VAL A 267 4.49 22.50 -12.55
C VAL A 267 4.85 22.16 -13.99
N GLU A 268 5.58 23.05 -14.65
CA GLU A 268 6.09 22.81 -15.99
C GLU A 268 6.98 21.56 -15.99
N SER A 269 6.98 20.83 -17.11
CA SER A 269 7.83 19.65 -17.26
C SER A 269 9.29 20.07 -17.14
N PRO A 270 10.07 19.55 -16.18
CA PRO A 270 11.49 19.89 -16.07
C PRO A 270 12.33 19.35 -17.25
N LEU A 271 11.72 18.64 -18.21
CA LEU A 271 12.42 17.94 -19.30
C LEU A 271 12.39 18.66 -20.65
N LEU A 272 11.79 19.85 -20.77
CA LEU A 272 11.68 20.55 -22.06
C LEU A 272 12.77 21.61 -22.34
N GLU A 273 13.62 21.97 -21.38
CA GLU A 273 14.66 23.00 -21.58
C GLU A 273 16.06 22.47 -22.02
N VAL A 274 16.30 21.16 -22.10
CA VAL A 274 17.67 20.62 -22.35
C VAL A 274 17.88 20.09 -23.78
N MET A 275 16.94 20.29 -24.72
CA MET A 275 17.03 19.71 -26.07
C MET A 275 16.95 20.72 -27.22
N LEU A 276 17.36 21.98 -27.02
CA LEU A 276 17.43 22.98 -28.11
C LEU A 276 18.78 23.69 -28.30
N ASP A 277 19.86 23.23 -27.65
CA ASP A 277 21.22 23.68 -27.95
C ASP A 277 22.10 22.52 -28.44
N SER A 278 21.90 22.10 -29.69
CA SER A 278 22.89 21.37 -30.49
C SER A 278 22.65 21.54 -31.98
#